data_AF-A0A8J7RWH0-F1
#
_entry.id   AF-A0A8J7RWH0-F1
#
_cell.length_a   1.000
_cell.length_b   1.000
_cell.length_c   1.000
_cell.angle_alpha   90.00
_cell.angle_beta   90.00
_cell.angle_gamma   90.00
#
_symmetry.space_group_name_H-M   'P 1'
#
loop_
_entity.id
_entity.type
_entity.pdbx_description
1 polymer ?
#
loop_
_entity_poly.entity_id
_entity_poly.type
_entity_poly.pdbx_seq_one_letter_code
_entity_poly.pdbx_strand_id
1 'polypeptide(L)'
;MDLMKNVEPSFQHDDYHPANIIVDEGTFGGVIDFNRCDWGDPIHDFYKTALFSRNVSVPFSVGQIDGYNGGNVPDEFWKKYSLYAAMSIVPDIVWSYRYSIHTGTSEQIERSQRTIRTILSDHEGFELDVPLWYRELKERA
;
A
#
# COMPACT_ATOMS: atom_id res chain seq x y z
N MET A 1 -19.45 3.10 2.74
CA MET A 1 -19.59 2.51 1.40
C MET A 1 -19.66 3.55 0.28
N ASP A 2 -19.95 4.83 0.55
CA ASP A 2 -20.06 5.84 -0.54
C ASP A 2 -18.75 6.06 -1.31
N LEU A 3 -17.59 5.91 -0.65
CA LEU A 3 -16.27 5.97 -1.29
C LEU A 3 -16.06 4.94 -2.40
N MET A 4 -16.81 3.84 -2.41
CA MET A 4 -16.66 2.76 -3.41
C MET A 4 -17.73 2.83 -4.52
N LYS A 5 -18.59 3.85 -4.52
CA LYS A 5 -19.64 3.99 -5.54
C LYS A 5 -19.08 4.69 -6.79
N ASN A 6 -19.62 4.33 -7.95
CA ASN A 6 -19.33 4.96 -9.25
C ASN A 6 -17.83 4.99 -9.61
N VAL A 7 -17.08 3.99 -9.14
CA VAL A 7 -15.67 3.83 -9.53
C VAL A 7 -15.63 3.10 -10.86
N GLU A 8 -14.87 3.64 -11.82
CA GLU A 8 -14.59 2.96 -13.07
C GLU A 8 -13.48 1.93 -12.86
N PRO A 9 -13.75 0.61 -13.00
CA PRO A 9 -12.76 -0.41 -12.74
C PRO A 9 -11.59 -0.33 -13.72
N SER A 10 -10.38 -0.48 -13.19
CA SER A 10 -9.14 -0.54 -13.96
C SER A 10 -8.39 -1.83 -13.66
N PHE A 11 -7.56 -2.26 -14.60
CA PHE A 11 -6.64 -3.37 -14.38
C PHE A 11 -5.63 -3.01 -13.28
N GLN A 12 -5.48 -3.91 -12.33
CA GLN A 12 -4.65 -3.75 -11.14
C GLN A 12 -3.51 -4.77 -11.16
N HIS A 13 -2.34 -4.35 -10.69
CA HIS A 13 -1.27 -5.30 -10.43
C HIS A 13 -1.56 -6.12 -9.17
N ASP A 14 -2.17 -5.49 -8.15
CA ASP A 14 -2.47 -6.04 -6.82
C ASP A 14 -1.26 -6.67 -6.09
N ASP A 15 -0.04 -6.25 -6.49
CA ASP A 15 1.22 -6.52 -5.78
C ASP A 15 2.34 -5.54 -6.15
N TYR A 16 1.96 -4.28 -6.43
CA TYR A 16 2.90 -3.25 -6.85
C TYR A 16 3.72 -2.74 -5.65
N HIS A 17 5.00 -3.10 -5.58
CA HIS A 17 5.93 -2.66 -4.54
C HIS A 17 7.40 -2.71 -5.02
N PRO A 18 8.37 -2.06 -4.34
CA PRO A 18 9.75 -1.96 -4.80
C PRO A 18 10.42 -3.27 -5.22
N ALA A 19 10.13 -4.40 -4.55
CA ALA A 19 10.74 -5.69 -4.91
C ALA A 19 10.24 -6.27 -6.25
N ASN A 20 9.18 -5.72 -6.83
CA ASN A 20 8.61 -6.13 -8.13
C ASN A 20 8.96 -5.13 -9.25
N ILE A 21 9.82 -4.14 -8.97
CA ILE A 21 10.24 -3.12 -9.94
C ILE A 21 11.65 -3.42 -10.39
N ILE A 22 11.84 -3.49 -11.71
CA ILE A 22 13.16 -3.62 -12.34
C ILE A 22 13.68 -2.22 -12.63
N VAL A 23 14.91 -1.96 -12.21
CA VAL A 23 15.67 -0.74 -12.54
C VAL A 23 16.83 -1.16 -13.43
N ASP A 24 16.92 -0.55 -14.62
CA ASP A 24 17.98 -0.77 -15.60
C ASP A 24 18.70 0.55 -15.86
N GLU A 25 20.02 0.57 -15.64
CA GLU A 25 20.86 1.78 -15.75
C GLU A 25 20.31 3.02 -15.00
N GLY A 26 19.68 2.82 -13.84
CA GLY A 26 19.07 3.89 -13.05
C GLY A 26 17.72 4.39 -13.58
N THR A 27 17.17 3.73 -14.59
CA THR A 27 15.87 4.03 -15.18
C THR A 27 14.86 2.91 -14.92
N PHE A 28 13.57 3.22 -15.02
CA PHE A 28 12.52 2.22 -14.87
C PHE A 28 12.58 1.22 -16.03
N GLY A 29 12.92 -0.04 -15.72
CA GLY A 29 13.04 -1.12 -16.69
C GLY A 29 11.76 -1.95 -16.86
N GLY A 30 10.89 -1.95 -15.85
CA GLY A 30 9.59 -2.63 -15.91
C GLY A 30 9.10 -3.13 -14.56
N VAL A 31 7.95 -3.83 -14.60
CA VAL A 31 7.30 -4.44 -13.44
C VAL A 31 7.07 -5.91 -13.74
N ILE A 32 7.22 -6.76 -12.73
CA ILE A 32 7.05 -8.21 -12.80
C ILE A 32 6.07 -8.71 -11.73
N ASP A 33 5.73 -10.00 -11.78
CA ASP A 33 4.90 -10.69 -10.78
C ASP A 33 3.41 -10.30 -10.75
N PHE A 34 2.77 -10.33 -11.94
CA PHE A 34 1.34 -10.09 -12.12
C PHE A 34 0.44 -11.29 -11.72
N ASN A 35 0.93 -12.25 -10.93
CA ASN A 35 0.18 -13.46 -10.57
C ASN A 35 -1.04 -13.18 -9.66
N ARG A 36 -1.13 -11.98 -9.07
CA ARG A 36 -2.24 -11.50 -8.24
C ARG A 36 -3.15 -10.49 -8.92
N CYS A 37 -2.94 -10.19 -10.20
CA CYS A 37 -3.66 -9.11 -10.88
C CYS A 37 -5.19 -9.26 -10.77
N ASP A 38 -5.88 -8.12 -10.68
CA ASP A 38 -7.35 -8.05 -10.58
C ASP A 38 -7.91 -6.84 -11.34
N TRP A 39 -9.21 -6.60 -11.24
CA TRP A 39 -9.92 -5.45 -11.78
C TRP A 39 -10.74 -4.76 -10.70
N GLY A 40 -10.52 -3.47 -10.47
CA GLY A 40 -11.22 -2.75 -9.41
C GLY A 40 -10.89 -1.26 -9.37
N ASP A 41 -11.12 -0.63 -8.21
CA ASP A 41 -10.76 0.76 -8.00
C ASP A 41 -9.25 0.96 -8.18
N PRO A 42 -8.77 1.79 -9.12
CA PRO A 42 -7.33 1.95 -9.34
C PRO A 42 -6.57 2.43 -8.09
N ILE A 43 -7.24 3.11 -7.15
CA ILE A 43 -6.62 3.54 -5.88
C ILE A 43 -6.35 2.34 -4.95
N HIS A 44 -7.05 1.23 -5.12
CA HIS A 44 -6.86 0.03 -4.31
C HIS A 44 -5.40 -0.46 -4.35
N ASP A 45 -4.73 -0.47 -5.52
CA ASP A 45 -3.32 -0.92 -5.64
C ASP A 45 -2.36 -0.24 -4.65
N PHE A 46 -2.69 0.96 -4.17
CA PHE A 46 -1.87 1.70 -3.22
C PHE A 46 -1.90 1.13 -1.79
N TYR A 47 -2.79 0.20 -1.40
CA TYR A 47 -2.68 -0.42 -0.07
C TYR A 47 -1.34 -1.17 0.10
N LYS A 48 -0.71 -1.61 -1.00
CA LYS A 48 0.65 -2.17 -1.00
C LYS A 48 1.71 -1.19 -0.52
N THR A 49 1.50 0.11 -0.70
CA THR A 49 2.37 1.15 -0.16
C THR A 49 2.38 1.11 1.36
N ALA A 50 1.21 0.94 1.99
CA ALA A 50 1.06 0.81 3.43
C ALA A 50 1.69 -0.48 3.97
N LEU A 51 1.50 -1.61 3.26
CA LEU A 51 2.01 -2.92 3.65
C LEU A 51 3.54 -3.05 3.49
N PHE A 52 4.08 -2.55 2.38
CA PHE A 52 5.43 -2.87 1.91
C PHE A 52 6.26 -1.63 1.61
N SER A 53 5.87 -0.84 0.60
CA SER A 53 6.76 0.15 -0.03
C SER A 53 7.30 1.18 0.95
N ARG A 54 6.45 1.69 1.84
CA ARG A 54 6.86 2.72 2.82
C ARG A 54 7.91 2.22 3.81
N ASN A 55 7.94 0.92 4.11
CA ASN A 55 8.92 0.35 5.04
C ASN A 55 10.29 0.21 4.37
N VAL A 56 10.32 0.19 3.04
CA VAL A 56 11.54 0.16 2.24
C VAL A 56 12.05 1.58 2.00
N SER A 57 11.19 2.50 1.56
CA SER A 57 11.57 3.88 1.25
C SER A 57 10.38 4.83 1.26
N VAL A 58 10.35 5.73 2.26
CA VAL A 58 9.36 6.82 2.33
C VAL A 58 9.45 7.75 1.10
N PRO A 59 10.64 8.20 0.64
CA PRO A 59 10.73 9.02 -0.58
C PRO A 59 10.16 8.34 -1.82
N PHE A 60 10.38 7.03 -1.99
CA PHE A 60 9.78 6.27 -3.10
C PHE A 60 8.26 6.26 -2.99
N SER A 61 7.71 5.96 -1.81
CA SER A 61 6.26 5.93 -1.59
C SER A 61 5.58 7.27 -1.84
N VAL A 62 6.19 8.37 -1.39
CA VAL A 62 5.70 9.73 -1.69
C VAL A 62 5.77 10.00 -3.20
N GLY A 63 6.91 9.69 -3.84
CA GLY A 63 7.07 9.87 -5.28
C GLY A 63 6.08 9.06 -6.13
N GLN A 64 5.75 7.83 -5.70
CA GLN A 64 4.74 7.00 -6.34
C GLN A 64 3.34 7.63 -6.27
N ILE A 65 2.93 8.10 -5.09
CA ILE A 65 1.62 8.73 -4.88
C ILE A 65 1.55 10.08 -5.61
N ASP A 66 2.57 10.92 -5.47
CA ASP A 66 2.64 12.22 -6.14
C ASP A 66 2.65 12.04 -7.66
N GLY A 67 3.49 11.15 -8.19
CA GLY A 67 3.59 10.88 -9.62
C GLY A 67 2.26 10.40 -10.23
N TYR A 68 1.54 9.51 -9.54
CA TYR A 68 0.24 9.04 -9.99
C TYR A 68 -0.82 10.15 -10.05
N ASN A 69 -0.79 11.09 -9.10
CA ASN A 69 -1.75 12.18 -9.00
C ASN A 69 -1.25 13.50 -9.66
N GLY A 70 -0.17 13.46 -10.45
CA GLY A 70 0.41 14.66 -11.07
C GLY A 70 0.86 15.73 -10.08
N GLY A 71 1.25 15.33 -8.86
CA GLY A 71 1.71 16.19 -7.77
C GLY A 71 0.60 16.81 -6.91
N ASN A 72 -0.67 16.63 -7.27
CA ASN A 72 -1.80 17.16 -6.49
C ASN A 72 -2.75 16.03 -6.08
N VAL A 73 -2.50 15.46 -4.89
CA VAL A 73 -3.26 14.31 -4.38
C VAL A 73 -4.60 14.77 -3.79
N PRO A 74 -5.76 14.34 -4.35
CA PRO A 74 -7.06 14.78 -3.88
C PRO A 74 -7.44 14.13 -2.55
N ASP A 75 -8.27 14.79 -1.73
CA ASP A 75 -8.74 14.26 -0.45
C ASP A 75 -9.43 12.89 -0.58
N GLU A 76 -10.13 12.66 -1.69
CA GLU A 76 -10.77 11.37 -1.96
C GLU A 76 -9.75 10.22 -2.07
N PHE A 77 -8.57 10.48 -2.65
CA PHE A 77 -7.50 9.49 -2.72
C PHE A 77 -7.10 9.04 -1.31
N TRP A 78 -6.90 9.98 -0.39
CA TRP A 78 -6.49 9.67 0.98
C TRP A 78 -7.54 8.89 1.76
N LYS A 79 -8.81 9.25 1.60
CA LYS A 79 -9.93 8.50 2.20
C LYS A 79 -9.99 7.06 1.71
N LYS A 80 -9.83 6.85 0.40
CA LYS A 80 -9.78 5.51 -0.21
C LYS A 80 -8.53 4.74 0.22
N TYR A 81 -7.37 5.37 0.15
CA TYR A 81 -6.10 4.79 0.59
C TYR A 81 -6.18 4.31 2.05
N SER A 82 -6.64 5.18 2.96
CA SER A 82 -6.83 4.88 4.38
C SER A 82 -7.79 3.72 4.59
N LEU A 83 -8.94 3.73 3.90
CA LEU A 83 -9.92 2.65 3.92
C LEU A 83 -9.32 1.32 3.44
N TYR A 84 -8.62 1.30 2.30
CA TYR A 84 -8.03 0.09 1.74
C TYR A 84 -6.87 -0.43 2.58
N ALA A 85 -6.07 0.45 3.18
CA ALA A 85 -5.08 0.07 4.18
C ALA A 85 -5.73 -0.61 5.39
N ALA A 86 -6.84 -0.08 5.92
CA ALA A 86 -7.59 -0.71 7.01
C ALA A 86 -8.16 -2.08 6.59
N MET A 87 -8.76 -2.16 5.40
CA MET A 87 -9.34 -3.39 4.87
C MET A 87 -8.30 -4.49 4.66
N SER A 88 -7.03 -4.13 4.39
CA SER A 88 -5.94 -5.08 4.19
C SER A 88 -5.50 -5.82 5.46
N ILE A 89 -5.83 -5.30 6.65
CA ILE A 89 -5.38 -5.84 7.95
C ILE A 89 -5.90 -7.27 8.16
N VAL A 90 -7.21 -7.50 7.98
CA VAL A 90 -7.81 -8.81 8.23
C VAL A 90 -7.30 -9.89 7.25
N PRO A 91 -7.26 -9.64 5.93
CA PRO A 91 -6.62 -10.55 4.98
C PRO A 91 -5.17 -10.89 5.31
N ASP A 92 -4.36 -9.91 5.74
CA ASP A 92 -2.95 -10.12 6.10
C ASP A 92 -2.78 -11.02 7.34
N ILE A 93 -3.64 -10.86 8.36
CA ILE A 93 -3.69 -11.75 9.53
C ILE A 93 -4.06 -13.18 9.10
N VAL A 94 -5.11 -13.34 8.31
CA VAL A 94 -5.58 -14.66 7.87
C VAL A 94 -4.51 -15.35 7.03
N TRP A 95 -3.87 -14.62 6.11
CA TRP A 95 -2.82 -15.16 5.26
C TRP A 95 -1.59 -15.57 6.07
N SER A 96 -1.10 -14.70 6.95
CA SER A 96 0.07 -14.98 7.77
C SER A 96 -0.14 -16.19 8.69
N TYR A 97 -1.33 -16.32 9.28
CA TYR A 97 -1.69 -17.48 10.09
C TYR A 97 -1.72 -18.77 9.27
N ARG A 98 -2.39 -18.78 8.11
CA ARG A 98 -2.41 -19.95 7.20
C ARG A 98 -1.02 -20.35 6.73
N TYR A 99 -0.19 -19.35 6.39
CA TYR A 99 1.20 -19.58 5.99
C TYR A 99 1.98 -20.25 7.12
N SER A 100 1.83 -19.75 8.36
CA SER A 100 2.53 -20.33 9.52
C SER A 100 2.17 -21.81 9.78
N ILE A 101 0.91 -22.19 9.59
CA ILE A 101 0.48 -23.60 9.67
C ILE A 101 1.14 -24.42 8.58
N HIS A 102 1.20 -23.89 7.36
CA HIS A 102 1.76 -24.59 6.21
C HIS A 102 3.27 -24.79 6.30
N THR A 103 4.01 -23.78 6.77
CA THR A 103 5.48 -23.80 6.82
C THR A 103 6.06 -24.22 8.18
N GLY A 104 5.24 -24.19 9.23
CA GLY A 104 5.71 -24.39 10.62
C GLY A 104 6.48 -23.20 11.20
N THR A 105 6.43 -22.02 10.58
CA THR A 105 7.19 -20.83 11.00
C THR A 105 6.28 -19.66 11.40
N SER A 106 6.63 -18.94 12.48
CA SER A 106 5.87 -17.77 12.95
C SER A 106 6.24 -16.45 12.25
N GLU A 107 7.24 -16.46 11.37
CA GLU A 107 7.84 -15.26 10.78
C GLU A 107 6.81 -14.33 10.12
N GLN A 108 5.87 -14.90 9.36
CA GLN A 108 4.84 -14.10 8.69
C GLN A 108 3.82 -13.52 9.66
N ILE A 109 3.55 -14.20 10.79
CA ILE A 109 2.69 -13.64 11.85
C ILE A 109 3.38 -12.43 12.48
N GLU A 110 4.67 -12.55 12.78
CA GLU A 110 5.44 -11.45 13.37
C GLU A 110 5.57 -10.26 12.40
N ARG A 111 5.76 -10.54 11.10
CA ARG A 111 5.70 -9.52 10.04
C ARG A 111 4.35 -8.82 10.05
N SER A 112 3.25 -9.59 9.99
CA SER A 112 1.88 -9.07 9.99
C SER A 112 1.63 -8.16 11.19
N GLN A 113 1.97 -8.59 12.40
CA GLN A 113 1.83 -7.79 13.61
C GLN A 113 2.62 -6.47 13.57
N ARG A 114 3.85 -6.50 13.03
CA ARG A 114 4.63 -5.26 12.84
C ARG A 114 3.93 -4.36 11.83
N THR A 115 3.58 -4.87 10.65
CA THR A 115 2.88 -4.12 9.61
C THR A 115 1.61 -3.45 10.13
N ILE A 116 0.76 -4.18 10.87
CA ILE A 116 -0.48 -3.65 11.45
C ILE A 116 -0.21 -2.51 12.42
N ARG A 117 0.73 -2.68 13.36
CA ARG A 117 1.12 -1.61 14.29
C ARG A 117 1.57 -0.37 13.55
N THR A 118 2.34 -0.55 12.48
CA THR A 118 2.84 0.58 11.72
C THR A 118 1.74 1.25 10.89
N ILE A 119 0.78 0.52 10.31
CA ILE A 119 -0.39 1.13 9.63
C ILE A 119 -1.23 1.93 10.62
N LEU A 120 -1.50 1.38 11.80
CA LEU A 120 -2.24 2.08 12.85
C LEU A 120 -1.51 3.35 13.28
N SER A 121 -0.18 3.30 13.46
CA SER A 121 0.61 4.47 13.82
C SER A 121 0.59 5.54 12.73
N ASP A 122 0.72 5.15 11.46
CA ASP A 122 0.74 6.09 10.33
C ASP A 122 -0.53 6.91 10.21
N HIS A 123 -1.66 6.30 10.55
CA HIS A 123 -2.99 6.89 10.43
C HIS A 123 -3.54 7.39 11.76
N GLU A 124 -2.74 7.41 12.83
CA GLU A 124 -3.19 7.75 14.19
C GLU A 124 -4.46 6.98 14.59
N GLY A 125 -4.44 5.65 14.44
CA GLY A 125 -5.59 4.80 14.69
C GLY A 125 -6.74 4.99 13.68
N PHE A 126 -6.46 5.53 12.49
CA PHE A 126 -7.44 5.94 11.47
C PHE A 126 -8.24 7.22 11.80
N GLU A 127 -7.77 8.04 12.74
CA GLU A 127 -8.23 9.43 12.90
C GLU A 127 -7.73 10.34 11.77
N LEU A 128 -6.66 9.94 11.06
CA LEU A 128 -6.08 10.68 9.95
C LEU A 128 -6.22 9.91 8.62
N ASP A 129 -6.84 10.55 7.62
CA ASP A 129 -6.88 10.03 6.24
C ASP A 129 -5.49 10.05 5.59
N VAL A 130 -4.75 11.16 5.77
CA VAL A 130 -3.40 11.33 5.24
C VAL A 130 -2.38 10.77 6.23
N PRO A 131 -1.53 9.82 5.84
CA PRO A 131 -0.51 9.25 6.72
C PRO A 131 0.50 10.27 7.23
N LEU A 132 0.94 10.10 8.48
CA LEU A 132 1.97 10.96 9.10
C LEU A 132 3.27 11.00 8.29
N TRP A 133 3.77 9.85 7.81
CA TRP A 133 5.00 9.79 7.02
C TRP A 133 4.94 10.62 5.73
N TYR A 134 3.75 10.75 5.14
CA TYR A 134 3.57 11.56 3.93
C TYR A 134 3.65 13.04 4.31
N ARG A 135 2.91 13.47 5.33
CA ARG A 135 2.95 14.86 5.83
C ARG A 135 4.36 15.28 6.24
N GLU A 136 5.02 14.46 7.05
CA GLU A 136 6.37 14.74 7.54
C GLU A 136 7.39 14.93 6.43
N LEU A 137 7.30 14.14 5.34
CA LEU A 137 8.22 14.32 4.21
C LEU A 137 7.88 15.61 3.44
N LYS A 138 6.60 15.89 3.21
CA LYS A 138 6.16 17.09 2.48
C LYS A 138 6.47 18.39 3.25
N GLU A 139 6.50 18.37 4.57
CA GLU A 139 6.89 19.51 5.42
C GLU A 139 8.41 19.77 5.41
N ARG A 140 9.23 18.77 5.07
CA ARG A 140 10.69 18.87 5.03
C ARG A 140 11.25 19.24 3.64
N ALA A 141 10.43 19.15 2.60
CA ALA A 141 10.80 19.41 1.20
C ALA A 141 10.62 20.89 0.84
#